data_AF-A8X009-F1
#
_entry.id   AF-A8X009-F1
#
_cell.length_a   1.000
_cell.length_b   1.000
_cell.length_c   1.000
_cell.angle_alpha   90.00
_cell.angle_beta   90.00
_cell.angle_gamma   90.00
#
_symmetry.space_group_name_H-M   'P 1'
#
loop_
_entity.id
_entity.type
_entity.pdbx_description
1 polymer ?
#
loop_
_entity_poly.entity_id
_entity_poly.type
_entity_poly.pdbx_seq_one_letter_code
_entity_poly.pdbx_strand_id
1 'polypeptide(L)'
;MKMNVFVYSSIPKGQNTTYFLWICDNHQTSIFTSKAHTLALGHFFEGIFKETPNEKSKWQCVKYMKPAEPLLKGEMVANHVVLRTSVEKYKPEDASKNWYPQVHSKHLGKIIDNKKKLSEDCNGREIKTQLCKVGDDYRWVVIELL
;
A
#
# COMPACT_ATOMS: atom_id res chain seq x y z
N MET A 1 -8.81 13.91 9.41
CA MET A 1 -9.04 12.56 9.99
C MET A 1 -7.71 11.97 10.40
N LYS A 2 -7.64 11.27 11.54
CA LYS A 2 -6.43 10.59 12.02
C LYS A 2 -6.39 9.19 11.42
N MET A 3 -5.25 8.80 10.84
CA MET A 3 -5.10 7.50 10.16
C MET A 3 -3.68 6.92 10.30
N ASN A 4 -3.58 5.60 10.24
CA ASN A 4 -2.33 4.84 10.18
C ASN A 4 -1.89 4.65 8.73
N VAL A 5 -0.61 4.90 8.49
CA VAL A 5 0.00 4.82 7.17
C VAL A 5 1.39 4.24 7.24
N PHE A 6 1.93 3.87 6.08
CA PHE A 6 3.36 3.70 5.91
C PHE A 6 3.89 4.36 4.65
N VAL A 7 5.18 4.65 4.64
CA VAL A 7 5.89 5.21 3.49
C VAL A 7 6.25 4.10 2.52
N TYR A 8 5.73 4.13 1.28
CA TYR A 8 6.11 3.15 0.26
C TYR A 8 7.08 3.69 -0.79
N SER A 9 7.19 5.01 -0.91
CA SER A 9 8.14 5.68 -1.81
C SER A 9 8.42 7.11 -1.34
N SER A 10 9.51 7.70 -1.82
CA SER A 10 9.87 9.09 -1.52
C SER A 10 10.63 9.71 -2.67
N ILE A 11 10.37 10.99 -2.95
CA ILE A 11 11.11 11.77 -3.94
C ILE A 11 11.63 13.05 -3.26
N PRO A 12 12.96 13.24 -3.16
CA PRO A 12 13.54 14.51 -2.73
C PRO A 12 13.36 15.59 -3.81
N LYS A 13 13.02 16.81 -3.40
CA LYS A 13 12.81 17.99 -4.24
C LYS A 13 13.41 19.23 -3.56
N GLY A 14 14.69 19.48 -3.82
CA GLY A 14 15.42 20.56 -3.16
C GLY A 14 15.49 20.33 -1.65
N GLN A 15 14.98 21.28 -0.86
CA GLN A 15 14.95 21.18 0.60
C GLN A 15 13.74 20.37 1.14
N ASN A 16 12.78 20.01 0.28
CA ASN A 16 11.61 19.24 0.66
C ASN A 16 11.75 17.80 0.19
N THR A 17 11.16 16.86 0.92
CA THR A 17 10.92 15.49 0.45
C THR A 17 9.43 15.24 0.37
N THR A 18 8.96 14.74 -0.78
CA THR A 18 7.60 14.22 -0.92
C THR A 18 7.61 12.73 -0.66
N TYR A 19 6.96 12.32 0.41
CA TYR A 19 6.70 10.93 0.78
C TYR A 19 5.37 10.47 0.20
N PHE A 20 5.37 9.31 -0.42
CA PHE A 20 4.18 8.63 -0.90
C PHE A 20 3.77 7.58 0.12
N LEU A 21 2.50 7.65 0.51
CA LEU A 21 1.96 6.94 1.64
C LEU A 21 0.86 5.97 1.20
N TRP A 22 0.82 4.82 1.85
CA TRP A 22 -0.33 3.93 1.79
C TRP A 22 -1.12 4.08 3.08
N ILE A 23 -2.40 4.42 2.98
CA ILE A 23 -3.31 4.53 4.13
C ILE A 23 -3.88 3.15 4.44
N CYS A 24 -3.50 2.59 5.58
CA CYS A 24 -3.92 1.26 6.00
C CYS A 24 -5.40 1.18 6.38
N ASP A 25 -5.98 2.31 6.83
CA ASP A 25 -7.35 2.34 7.33
C ASP A 25 -8.42 2.42 6.22
N ASN A 26 -8.06 2.92 5.03
CA ASN A 26 -9.01 3.09 3.93
C ASN A 26 -8.49 2.59 2.57
N HIS A 27 -7.28 2.01 2.52
CA HIS A 27 -6.68 1.39 1.35
C HIS A 27 -6.48 2.35 0.17
N GLN A 28 -6.10 3.59 0.46
CA GLN A 28 -5.83 4.62 -0.55
C GLN A 28 -4.41 5.16 -0.45
N THR A 29 -3.93 5.73 -1.54
CA THR A 29 -2.66 6.45 -1.56
C THR A 29 -2.83 7.86 -1.00
N SER A 30 -1.73 8.40 -0.47
CA SER A 30 -1.63 9.79 -0.05
C SER A 30 -0.21 10.31 -0.22
N ILE A 31 -0.04 11.62 -0.05
CA ILE A 31 1.26 12.27 -0.06
C ILE A 31 1.48 13.05 1.23
N PHE A 32 2.73 13.12 1.66
CA PHE A 32 3.20 13.99 2.73
C PHE A 32 4.46 14.72 2.26
N THR A 33 4.44 16.04 2.22
CA THR A 33 5.63 16.83 1.87
C THR A 33 6.22 17.44 3.14
N SER A 34 7.50 17.20 3.38
CA SER A 34 8.18 17.74 4.56
C SER A 34 9.63 18.12 4.29
N LYS A 35 10.07 19.22 4.93
CA LYS A 35 11.47 19.62 5.08
C LYS A 35 12.10 19.18 6.40
N ALA A 36 11.26 18.83 7.38
CA ALA A 36 11.69 18.62 8.76
C ALA A 36 11.84 17.13 9.13
N HIS A 37 11.26 16.24 8.33
CA HIS A 37 11.24 14.81 8.61
C HIS A 37 12.03 14.06 7.56
N THR A 38 12.84 13.10 8.01
CA THR A 38 13.49 12.08 7.20
C THR A 38 12.85 10.74 7.52
N LEU A 39 11.92 10.28 6.66
CA LEU A 39 11.17 9.03 6.89
C LEU A 39 11.72 7.92 6.01
N ALA A 40 12.03 6.76 6.61
CA ALA A 40 12.46 5.58 5.87
C ALA A 40 11.31 4.93 5.10
N LEU A 41 11.62 4.19 4.03
CA LEU A 41 10.65 3.32 3.37
C LEU A 41 10.23 2.19 4.33
N GLY A 42 8.95 1.83 4.32
CA GLY A 42 8.35 0.90 5.28
C GLY A 42 8.08 1.51 6.66
N HIS A 43 8.42 2.79 6.91
CA HIS A 43 8.14 3.44 8.18
C HIS A 43 6.64 3.63 8.41
N PHE A 44 6.13 3.06 9.50
CA PHE A 44 4.74 3.21 9.92
C PHE A 44 4.58 4.41 10.85
N PHE A 45 3.52 5.18 10.65
CA PHE A 45 3.19 6.31 11.52
C PHE A 45 1.72 6.66 11.49
N GLU A 46 1.34 7.43 12.51
CA GLU A 46 0.02 8.04 12.61
C GLU A 46 0.08 9.47 12.07
N GLY A 47 -0.87 9.84 11.20
CA GLY A 47 -0.95 11.18 10.61
C GLY A 47 -2.36 11.76 10.62
N ILE A 48 -2.46 13.06 10.38
CA ILE A 48 -3.73 13.76 10.12
C ILE A 48 -3.86 14.00 8.62
N PHE A 49 -4.97 13.56 8.04
CA PHE A 49 -5.29 13.60 6.63
C PHE A 49 -6.50 14.49 6.34
N LYS A 50 -6.50 15.13 5.17
CA LYS A 50 -7.64 15.86 4.60
C LYS A 50 -7.93 15.34 3.19
N GLU A 51 -9.21 15.33 2.83
CA GLU A 51 -9.61 15.09 1.44
C GLU A 51 -9.29 16.32 0.58
N THR A 52 -8.77 16.10 -0.61
CA THR A 52 -8.40 17.13 -1.59
C THR A 52 -9.18 16.86 -2.87
N PRO A 53 -10.29 17.59 -3.14
CA PRO A 53 -11.20 17.29 -4.25
C PRO A 53 -10.59 17.37 -5.66
N ASN A 54 -9.43 18.03 -5.82
CA ASN A 54 -8.89 18.41 -7.13
C ASN A 54 -7.39 18.10 -7.31
N GLU A 55 -6.82 17.22 -6.48
CA GLU A 55 -5.40 16.86 -6.55
C GLU A 55 -5.18 15.44 -7.10
N LYS A 56 -3.94 15.13 -7.48
CA LYS A 56 -3.51 13.80 -7.97
C LYS A 56 -3.74 12.66 -6.96
N SER A 57 -3.97 13.00 -5.70
CA SER A 57 -4.35 12.07 -4.64
C SER A 57 -5.62 12.61 -3.97
N LYS A 58 -6.57 11.74 -3.67
CA LYS A 58 -7.77 12.11 -2.91
C LYS A 58 -7.43 12.55 -1.48
N TRP A 59 -6.33 12.03 -0.92
CA TRP A 59 -5.90 12.35 0.44
C TRP A 59 -4.54 13.01 0.49
N GLN A 60 -4.39 13.98 1.37
CA GLN A 60 -3.11 14.59 1.72
C GLN A 60 -2.88 14.50 3.23
N CYS A 61 -1.70 14.02 3.63
CA CYS A 61 -1.25 14.10 5.01
C CYS A 61 -0.79 15.53 5.30
N VAL A 62 -1.49 16.19 6.22
CA VAL A 62 -1.19 17.57 6.63
C VAL A 62 -0.35 17.64 7.90
N LYS A 63 -0.26 16.53 8.65
CA LYS A 63 0.53 16.48 9.90
C LYS A 63 0.99 15.06 10.20
N TYR A 64 2.29 14.91 10.41
CA TYR A 64 2.89 13.75 11.08
C TYR A 64 2.63 13.85 12.59
N MET A 65 2.09 12.80 13.22
CA MET A 65 1.82 12.80 14.67
C MET A 65 2.91 12.09 15.44
N LYS A 66 3.08 10.79 15.22
CA LYS A 66 4.06 9.95 15.93
C LYS A 66 4.34 8.66 15.15
N PRO A 67 5.48 7.98 15.40
CA PRO A 67 5.70 6.62 14.92
C PRO A 67 4.59 5.69 15.39
N ALA A 68 4.30 4.68 14.57
CA ALA A 68 3.34 3.63 14.89
C ALA A 68 4.04 2.27 14.79
N GLU A 69 3.58 1.31 15.58
CA GLU A 69 4.02 -0.07 15.44
C GLU A 69 3.68 -0.60 14.04
N PRO A 70 4.57 -1.40 13.41
CA PRO A 70 4.30 -1.96 12.10
C PRO A 70 3.02 -2.82 12.09
N LEU A 71 2.04 -2.46 11.26
CA LEU A 71 0.81 -3.24 11.08
C LEU A 71 1.02 -4.46 10.17
N LEU A 72 2.11 -4.46 9.40
CA LEU A 72 2.49 -5.51 8.47
C LEU A 72 3.98 -5.76 8.61
N LYS A 73 4.38 -7.02 8.49
CA LYS A 73 5.80 -7.38 8.35
C LYS A 73 6.23 -7.04 6.93
N GLY A 74 7.42 -6.47 6.79
CA GLY A 74 7.93 -6.07 5.49
C GLY A 74 9.44 -6.15 5.39
N GLU A 75 9.91 -6.21 4.16
CA GLU A 75 11.33 -6.17 3.80
C GLU A 75 11.53 -5.25 2.60
N MET A 76 12.74 -4.71 2.48
CA MET A 76 13.14 -3.93 1.31
C MET A 76 13.80 -4.85 0.30
N VAL A 77 13.24 -4.94 -0.91
CA VAL A 77 13.81 -5.71 -2.03
C VAL A 77 13.96 -4.78 -3.23
N ALA A 78 15.20 -4.55 -3.66
CA ALA A 78 15.52 -3.70 -4.81
C ALA A 78 14.78 -2.33 -4.79
N ASN A 79 14.81 -1.63 -3.66
CA ASN A 79 14.12 -0.35 -3.40
C ASN A 79 12.58 -0.38 -3.37
N HIS A 80 11.98 -1.56 -3.33
CA HIS A 80 10.54 -1.73 -3.15
C HIS A 80 10.23 -2.32 -1.77
N VAL A 81 9.13 -1.83 -1.18
CA VAL A 81 8.56 -2.41 0.04
C VAL A 81 7.81 -3.68 -0.36
N VAL A 82 8.28 -4.83 0.12
CA VAL A 82 7.58 -6.11 0.02
C VAL A 82 6.97 -6.40 1.39
N LEU A 83 5.66 -6.64 1.42
CA LEU A 83 4.90 -6.85 2.65
C LEU A 83 4.37 -8.27 2.73
N ARG A 84 4.27 -8.79 3.94
CA ARG A 84 3.58 -10.04 4.24
C ARG A 84 2.21 -9.75 4.81
N THR A 85 1.20 -10.45 4.31
CA THR A 85 -0.18 -10.33 4.79
C THR A 85 -0.92 -11.65 4.62
N SER A 86 -1.88 -11.90 5.50
CA SER A 86 -2.87 -12.95 5.30
C SER A 86 -3.85 -12.57 4.19
N VAL A 87 -4.26 -13.57 3.42
CA VAL A 87 -5.27 -13.49 2.38
C VAL A 87 -6.66 -13.62 2.97
N GLU A 88 -7.57 -12.75 2.53
CA GLU A 88 -8.99 -12.82 2.82
C GLU A 88 -9.80 -12.71 1.52
N LYS A 89 -10.99 -13.31 1.48
CA LYS A 89 -11.99 -13.11 0.42
C LYS A 89 -11.41 -13.27 -1.00
N TYR A 90 -10.76 -14.41 -1.26
CA TYR A 90 -10.34 -14.77 -2.62
C TYR A 90 -11.52 -14.67 -3.61
N LYS A 91 -11.24 -14.06 -4.76
CA LYS A 91 -12.15 -13.96 -5.90
C LYS A 91 -11.42 -14.51 -7.12
N PRO A 92 -11.95 -15.58 -7.75
CA PRO A 92 -11.35 -16.13 -8.96
C PRO A 92 -11.41 -15.14 -10.12
N GLU A 93 -10.72 -15.47 -11.20
CA GLU A 93 -10.81 -14.69 -12.43
C GLU A 93 -12.23 -14.66 -12.99
N ASP A 94 -12.60 -13.54 -13.59
CA ASP A 94 -13.83 -13.38 -14.34
C ASP A 94 -13.46 -12.99 -15.78
N ALA A 95 -13.40 -14.00 -16.66
CA ALA A 95 -13.02 -13.83 -18.06
C ALA A 95 -13.98 -12.88 -18.81
N SER A 96 -15.26 -12.84 -18.42
CA SER A 96 -16.25 -11.95 -19.03
C SER A 96 -15.99 -10.48 -18.72
N LYS A 97 -15.33 -10.20 -17.59
CA LYS A 97 -14.95 -8.84 -17.15
C LYS A 97 -13.48 -8.53 -17.37
N ASN A 98 -12.71 -9.47 -17.94
CA ASN A 98 -11.26 -9.37 -18.13
C ASN A 98 -10.54 -9.01 -16.81
N TRP A 99 -10.92 -9.66 -15.71
CA TRP A 99 -10.36 -9.40 -14.38
C TRP A 99 -9.45 -10.54 -13.91
N TYR A 100 -8.23 -10.19 -13.53
CA TYR A 100 -7.33 -11.09 -12.80
C TYR A 100 -7.96 -11.56 -11.48
N PRO A 101 -7.58 -12.76 -10.99
CA PRO A 101 -7.91 -13.18 -9.63
C PRO A 101 -7.44 -12.15 -8.61
N GLN A 102 -8.19 -12.02 -7.53
CA GLN A 102 -7.99 -10.99 -6.52
C GLN A 102 -8.21 -11.53 -5.13
N VAL A 103 -7.47 -10.97 -4.19
CA VAL A 103 -7.66 -11.20 -2.77
C VAL A 103 -7.81 -9.86 -2.05
N HIS A 104 -8.23 -9.95 -0.80
CA HIS A 104 -8.27 -8.83 0.12
C HIS A 104 -7.27 -9.03 1.25
N SER A 105 -6.77 -7.93 1.81
CA SER A 105 -5.99 -7.87 3.04
C SER A 105 -6.55 -6.75 3.89
N LYS A 106 -6.62 -6.98 5.21
CA LYS A 106 -7.11 -6.00 6.18
C LYS A 106 -6.46 -4.61 6.06
N HIS A 107 -5.17 -4.53 5.76
CA HIS A 107 -4.41 -3.27 5.76
C HIS A 107 -4.00 -2.80 4.35
N LEU A 108 -4.11 -3.67 3.34
CA LEU A 108 -3.74 -3.34 1.95
C LEU A 108 -4.93 -3.29 1.00
N GLY A 109 -6.11 -3.68 1.46
CA GLY A 109 -7.29 -3.73 0.62
C GLY A 109 -7.17 -4.79 -0.46
N LYS A 110 -7.53 -4.41 -1.69
CA LYS A 110 -7.50 -5.32 -2.85
C LYS A 110 -6.07 -5.56 -3.33
N ILE A 111 -5.71 -6.83 -3.49
CA ILE A 111 -4.43 -7.31 -4.03
C ILE A 111 -4.73 -8.16 -5.28
N ILE A 112 -3.96 -7.95 -6.34
CA ILE A 112 -4.13 -8.63 -7.63
C ILE A 112 -3.19 -9.83 -7.71
N ASP A 113 -3.71 -10.98 -8.10
CA ASP A 113 -2.92 -12.16 -8.44
C ASP A 113 -2.83 -12.33 -9.97
N ASN A 114 -2.07 -11.45 -10.61
CA ASN A 114 -1.95 -11.43 -12.08
C ASN A 114 -1.16 -12.61 -12.66
N LYS A 115 -0.45 -13.36 -11.81
CA LYS A 115 0.33 -14.55 -12.19
C LYS A 115 -0.33 -15.86 -11.77
N LYS A 116 -1.58 -15.81 -11.27
CA LYS A 116 -2.35 -16.99 -10.80
C LYS A 116 -1.54 -17.86 -9.81
N LYS A 117 -0.86 -17.21 -8.87
CA LYS A 117 -0.04 -17.88 -7.84
C LYS A 117 -0.87 -18.47 -6.70
N LEU A 118 -2.13 -18.07 -6.58
CA LEU A 118 -3.03 -18.47 -5.51
C LEU A 118 -4.08 -19.46 -6.03
N SER A 119 -4.37 -20.46 -5.20
CA SER A 119 -5.48 -21.41 -5.36
C SER A 119 -6.76 -20.90 -4.68
N GLU A 120 -7.91 -21.51 -4.97
CA GLU A 120 -9.21 -21.09 -4.41
C GLU A 120 -9.30 -21.24 -2.89
N ASP A 121 -8.52 -22.14 -2.30
CA ASP A 121 -8.41 -22.41 -0.86
C ASP A 121 -7.37 -21.52 -0.14
N CYS A 122 -6.89 -20.45 -0.77
CA CYS A 122 -5.84 -19.60 -0.21
C CYS A 122 -6.27 -18.68 0.95
N ASN A 123 -7.56 -18.64 1.31
CA ASN A 123 -8.03 -17.82 2.44
C ASN A 123 -7.32 -18.22 3.75
N GLY A 124 -6.81 -17.24 4.48
CA GLY A 124 -6.02 -17.43 5.70
C GLY A 124 -4.53 -17.70 5.45
N ARG A 125 -4.11 -18.03 4.22
CA ARG A 125 -2.69 -18.21 3.89
C ARG A 125 -1.95 -16.87 3.86
N GLU A 126 -0.66 -16.91 4.16
CA GLU A 126 0.21 -15.73 4.11
C GLU A 126 0.83 -15.59 2.72
N ILE A 127 0.91 -14.37 2.21
CA ILE A 127 1.52 -14.05 0.92
C ILE A 127 2.55 -12.93 1.07
N LYS A 128 3.52 -12.89 0.15
CA LYS A 128 4.29 -11.67 -0.12
C LYS A 128 3.60 -10.87 -1.21
N THR A 129 3.52 -9.56 -1.02
CA THR A 129 2.92 -8.62 -1.96
C THR A 129 3.74 -7.35 -2.08
N GLN A 130 3.65 -6.71 -3.23
CA GLN A 130 4.36 -5.47 -3.54
C GLN A 130 3.44 -4.52 -4.30
N LEU A 131 3.62 -3.21 -4.09
CA LEU A 131 2.93 -2.19 -4.86
C LEU A 131 3.63 -2.03 -6.24
N CYS A 132 2.88 -2.28 -7.31
CA CYS A 132 3.37 -2.20 -8.68
C CYS A 132 2.51 -1.24 -9.51
N LYS A 133 3.09 -0.63 -10.54
CA LYS A 133 2.33 0.11 -11.55
C LYS A 133 1.61 -0.89 -12.46
N VAL A 134 0.28 -0.81 -12.52
CA VAL A 134 -0.60 -1.67 -13.34
C VAL A 134 -1.52 -0.75 -14.14
N GLY A 135 -1.21 -0.56 -15.43
CA GLY A 135 -1.82 0.50 -16.23
C GLY A 135 -1.38 1.87 -15.72
N ASP A 136 -2.35 2.75 -15.45
CA ASP A 136 -2.11 4.11 -14.94
C ASP A 136 -2.09 4.19 -13.41
N ASP A 137 -2.49 3.12 -12.71
CA ASP A 137 -2.60 3.08 -11.25
C ASP A 137 -1.47 2.27 -10.59
N TYR A 138 -1.24 2.54 -9.31
CA TYR A 138 -0.46 1.67 -8.44
C TYR A 138 -1.38 0.69 -7.70
N ARG A 139 -1.08 -0.60 -7.77
CA ARG A 139 -1.88 -1.67 -7.16
C ARG A 139 -0.99 -2.69 -6.47
N TRP A 140 -1.49 -3.27 -5.38
CA TRP A 140 -0.82 -4.39 -4.71
C TRP A 140 -0.91 -5.64 -5.58
N VAL A 141 0.20 -6.34 -5.75
CA VAL A 141 0.31 -7.54 -6.59
C VAL A 141 0.96 -8.67 -5.80
N VAL A 142 0.40 -9.87 -5.91
CA VAL A 142 0.96 -11.09 -5.31
C VAL A 142 2.33 -11.39 -5.91
N ILE A 143 3.33 -11.48 -5.04
CA ILE A 143 4.71 -11.86 -5.39
C ILE A 143 4.95 -13.33 -5.09
N GLU A 144 4.43 -13.87 -3.99
CA GLU A 144 4.72 -15.24 -3.56
C GLU A 144 3.65 -15.72 -2.58
N LEU A 145 3.32 -17.00 -2.62
CA LEU A 145 2.53 -17.69 -1.59
C LEU A 145 3.51 -18.36 -0.62
N LEU A 146 3.30 -18.16 0.68
CA LEU A 146 4.12 -18.73 1.74
C LEU A 146 3.59 -20.07 2.26
#